data_AF-A0A1G7JV63-F1
#
_entry.id   AF-A0A1G7JV63-F1
#
_cell.length_a   1.000
_cell.length_b   1.000
_cell.length_c   1.000
_cell.angle_alpha   90.00
_cell.angle_beta   90.00
_cell.angle_gamma   90.00
#
_symmetry.space_group_name_H-M   'P 1'
#
loop_
_entity.id
_entity.type
_entity.pdbx_description
1 polymer ?
#
loop_
_entity_poly.entity_id
_entity_poly.type
_entity_poly.pdbx_seq_one_letter_code
_entity_poly.pdbx_strand_id
1 'polypeptide(L)' 'MEPEQELNSFPYDAMVAGKEHHYRLTENEGSFGVEQDGVVIATVQNVGRGWKQTSGVPLSEELLKSICAHIQSHH' A
#
# COMPACT_ATOMS: atom_id res chain seq x y z
N MET A 1 26.57 -9.21 -10.65
CA MET A 1 25.84 -8.72 -9.47
C MET A 1 24.71 -7.91 -10.05
N GLU A 2 23.50 -8.46 -10.07
CA GLU A 2 22.33 -7.70 -10.53
C GLU A 2 22.09 -6.58 -9.51
N PRO A 3 21.80 -5.34 -9.93
CA PRO A 3 21.50 -4.27 -8.98
C PRO A 3 20.25 -4.68 -8.20
N GLU A 4 20.35 -4.74 -6.88
CA GLU A 4 19.20 -4.84 -5.99
C GLU A 4 18.30 -3.65 -6.34
N GLN A 5 17.17 -3.90 -7.00
CA GLN A 5 16.21 -2.85 -7.29
C GLN A 5 15.77 -2.28 -5.95
N GLU A 6 16.16 -1.04 -5.66
CA GLU A 6 15.68 -0.32 -4.49
C GLU A 6 14.16 -0.19 -4.61
N LEU A 7 13.43 -1.01 -3.86
CA LEU A 7 11.97 -0.96 -3.83
C LEU A 7 11.57 0.36 -3.16
N ASN A 8 10.90 1.24 -3.91
CA ASN A 8 10.40 2.50 -3.38
C ASN A 8 9.39 2.22 -2.26
N SER A 9 9.79 2.48 -1.02
CA SER A 9 8.98 2.26 0.16
C SER A 9 8.74 3.56 0.89
N PHE A 10 7.50 3.83 1.27
CA PHE A 10 7.14 5.02 2.04
C PHE A 10 6.19 4.71 3.18
N PRO A 11 6.33 5.41 4.32
CA PRO A 11 5.45 5.24 5.46
C PRO A 11 4.07 5.84 5.19
N TYR A 12 3.07 5.28 5.85
CA TYR A 12 1.70 5.76 5.85
C TYR A 12 1.06 5.48 7.19
N ASP A 13 0.68 6.53 7.92
CA ASP A 13 0.00 6.41 9.21
C ASP A 13 -1.50 6.62 9.02
N ALA A 14 -2.31 5.72 9.56
CA ALA A 14 -3.77 5.87 9.51
C ALA A 14 -4.47 5.37 10.77
N MET A 15 -5.61 6.00 11.07
CA MET A 15 -6.49 5.58 12.15
C MET A 15 -7.55 4.62 11.63
N VAL A 16 -7.51 3.37 12.07
CA VAL A 16 -8.46 2.32 11.69
C VAL A 16 -9.10 1.76 12.97
N ALA A 17 -10.43 1.73 13.02
CA ALA A 17 -11.20 1.27 14.18
C ALA A 17 -10.80 1.95 15.51
N GLY A 18 -10.42 3.23 15.46
CA GLY A 18 -10.03 4.01 16.65
C GLY A 18 -8.62 3.72 17.18
N LYS A 19 -7.78 3.01 16.41
CA LYS A 19 -6.36 2.81 16.71
C LYS A 19 -5.50 3.37 15.58
N GLU A 20 -4.39 4.00 15.94
CA GLU A 20 -3.36 4.39 14.98
C GLU A 20 -2.58 3.15 14.55
N HIS A 21 -2.37 3.01 13.25
CA HIS A 21 -1.63 1.92 12.64
C HIS A 21 -0.56 2.51 11.73
N HIS A 22 0.65 1.96 11.86
CA HIS A 22 1.77 2.30 11.00
C HIS A 22 1.81 1.32 9.82
N TYR A 23 1.62 1.86 8.63
CA TYR A 23 1.72 1.12 7.39
C TYR A 23 3.00 1.50 6.64
N ARG A 24 3.47 0.58 5.82
CA ARG A 24 4.48 0.83 4.81
C ARG A 24 3.97 0.38 3.46
N LEU A 25 4.07 1.26 2.48
CA LEU A 25 3.69 0.98 1.11
C LEU A 25 4.96 0.78 0.31
N THR A 26 5.13 -0.39 -0.28
CA THR A 26 6.33 -0.77 -1.05
C THR A 26 5.95 -1.06 -2.50
N GLU A 27 6.47 -0.25 -3.42
CA GLU A 27 6.29 -0.43 -4.86
C GLU A 27 7.08 -1.64 -5.36
N ASN A 28 6.43 -2.50 -6.13
CA ASN A 28 7.02 -3.60 -6.86
C ASN A 28 6.32 -3.78 -8.22
N GLU A 29 7.02 -3.50 -9.32
CA GLU A 29 6.55 -3.70 -10.69
C GLU A 29 5.15 -3.13 -10.97
N GLY A 30 4.85 -1.92 -10.47
CA GLY A 30 3.55 -1.24 -10.65
C GLY A 30 2.43 -1.70 -9.72
N SER A 31 2.74 -2.56 -8.75
CA SER A 31 1.88 -2.91 -7.61
C SER A 31 2.50 -2.39 -6.32
N PHE A 32 1.68 -2.21 -5.28
CA PHE A 32 2.12 -1.75 -3.97
C PHE A 32 1.74 -2.77 -2.91
N GLY A 33 2.74 -3.31 -2.22
CA GLY A 33 2.54 -4.08 -1.00
C GLY A 33 2.12 -3.16 0.13
N VAL A 34 1.03 -3.50 0.81
CA VAL A 34 0.57 -2.83 2.02
C VAL A 34 1.05 -3.65 3.20
N GLU A 35 2.08 -3.16 3.87
CA GLU A 35 2.60 -3.71 5.12
C GLU A 35 1.96 -2.99 6.30
N GLN A 36 1.54 -3.74 7.31
CA GLN A 36 1.09 -3.23 8.59
C GLN A 36 1.90 -3.92 9.68
N ASP A 37 2.52 -3.15 10.57
CA ASP A 37 3.28 -3.67 11.72
C ASP A 37 4.35 -4.72 11.31
N GLY A 38 4.98 -4.55 10.14
CA GLY A 38 6.00 -5.46 9.60
C GLY A 38 5.48 -6.68 8.85
N VAL A 39 4.16 -6.78 8.64
CA VAL A 39 3.52 -7.89 7.89
C VAL A 39 2.80 -7.36 6.67
N VAL A 40 3.08 -7.91 5.49
CA VAL A 40 2.33 -7.59 4.27
C VAL A 40 0.92 -8.16 4.40
N ILE A 41 -0.06 -7.27 4.55
CA ILE A 41 -1.47 -7.62 4.72
C ILE A 41 -2.24 -7.63 3.39
N ALA A 42 -1.82 -6.84 2.41
CA ALA A 42 -2.52 -6.71 1.14
C ALA A 42 -1.58 -6.25 0.01
N THR A 43 -2.08 -6.34 -1.22
CA THR A 43 -1.44 -5.76 -2.40
C THR A 43 -2.46 -4.93 -3.15
N VAL A 44 -2.09 -3.71 -3.54
CA VAL A 44 -2.92 -2.82 -4.36
C VAL A 44 -2.24 -2.56 -5.69
N GLN A 45 -3.01 -2.48 -6.75
CA GLN A 45 -2.51 -2.23 -8.10
C GLN A 45 -3.41 -1.26 -8.84
N ASN A 46 -2.84 -0.43 -9.70
CA ASN A 46 -3.61 0.42 -10.59
C ASN A 46 -4.13 -0.42 -11.76
N VAL A 47 -5.44 -0.68 -11.79
CA VAL A 47 -6.10 -1.47 -12.83
C VAL A 47 -6.93 -0.53 -13.70
N GLY A 48 -6.32 -0.03 -14.78
CA GLY A 48 -6.96 0.83 -15.77
C GLY A 48 -7.20 2.25 -15.29
N ARG A 49 -8.36 2.51 -14.66
CA ARG A 49 -8.79 3.85 -14.20
C ARG A 49 -8.87 3.99 -12.68
N GLY A 50 -8.37 3.01 -11.94
CA GLY A 50 -8.46 3.05 -10.48
C GLY A 50 -7.60 2.00 -9.81
N TRP A 51 -7.17 2.35 -8.61
CA TRP A 51 -6.48 1.45 -7.71
C TRP A 51 -7.45 0.44 -7.11
N LYS A 52 -7.01 -0.82 -7.06
CA LYS A 52 -7.77 -1.92 -6.49
C LYS A 52 -6.86 -2.83 -5.69
N GLN A 53 -7.39 -3.40 -4.61
CA GLN A 53 -6.74 -4.52 -3.96
C GLN A 53 -6.80 -5.76 -4.87
N THR A 54 -5.67 -6.43 -5.04
CA THR A 54 -5.52 -7.64 -5.86
C THR A 54 -5.21 -8.88 -5.03
N SER A 55 -4.72 -8.73 -3.80
CA SER A 55 -4.35 -9.84 -2.90
C SER A 55 -4.45 -9.47 -1.42
N GLY A 56 -4.49 -10.49 -0.56
CA GLY A 56 -4.39 -10.38 0.90
C GLY A 56 -5.72 -10.20 1.64
N VAL A 57 -5.64 -9.65 2.85
CA VAL A 57 -6.77 -9.38 3.74
C VAL A 57 -7.61 -8.24 3.16
N PRO A 58 -8.94 -8.37 3.03
CA PRO A 58 -9.78 -7.30 2.53
C PRO A 58 -9.61 -6.01 3.34
N LEU A 59 -9.15 -4.96 2.69
CA LEU A 59 -9.07 -3.63 3.27
C LEU A 59 -10.48 -3.02 3.29
N SER A 60 -10.78 -2.22 4.30
CA SER A 60 -12.00 -1.41 4.27
C SER A 60 -11.94 -0.43 3.09
N GLU A 61 -13.10 -0.05 2.55
CA GLU A 61 -13.16 0.90 1.43
C GLU A 61 -12.48 2.24 1.76
N GLU A 62 -12.63 2.70 3.00
CA GLU A 62 -11.98 3.92 3.49
C GLU A 62 -10.46 3.79 3.52
N LEU A 63 -9.93 2.69 4.06
CA LEU A 63 -8.49 2.44 4.12
C LEU A 63 -7.89 2.31 2.72
N LEU A 64 -8.56 1.55 1.84
CA LEU A 64 -8.14 1.41 0.45
C LEU A 64 -8.09 2.78 -0.24
N LYS A 65 -9.16 3.59 -0.19
CA LYS A 65 -9.18 4.93 -0.79
C LYS A 65 -8.06 5.82 -0.24
N SER A 66 -7.83 5.78 1.07
CA SER A 66 -6.82 6.61 1.72
C SER A 66 -5.39 6.20 1.33
N ILE A 67 -5.10 4.89 1.29
CA ILE A 67 -3.84 4.35 0.76
C ILE A 67 -3.63 4.78 -0.69
N CYS A 68 -4.66 4.66 -1.54
CA CYS A 68 -4.55 5.01 -2.95
C CYS A 68 -4.29 6.50 -3.16
N ALA A 69 -4.95 7.36 -2.38
CA ALA A 69 -4.71 8.80 -2.40
C ALA A 69 -3.27 9.13 -1.95
N HIS A 70 -2.74 8.41 -0.96
CA HIS A 70 -1.37 8.57 -0.50
C HIS A 70 -0.36 8.17 -1.57
N ILE A 71 -0.57 7.02 -2.24
CA ILE A 71 0.26 6.58 -3.38
C ILE A 71 0.26 7.64 -4.49
N GLN A 72 -0.91 8.20 -4.82
CA GLN A 72 -1.05 9.27 -5.83
C GLN A 72 -0.44 10.62 -5.41
N SER A 73 -0.22 10.86 -4.12
CA SER A 73 0.46 12.08 -3.66
C SER A 73 1.99 11.94 -3.72
N HIS A 74 2.50 10.71 -3.75
CA HIS A 74 3.93 10.40 -3.80
C HIS A 74 4.45 10.15 -5.23
N HIS A 75 3.55 9.92 -6.21
CA HIS A 75 3.84 9.74 -7.64
C HIS A 75 3.18 10.82 -8.49
#